data_AF-A0A5D3AI14-F1
#
_entry.id   AF-A0A5D3AI14-F1
#
_cell.length_a   1.000
_cell.length_b   1.000
_cell.length_c   1.000
_cell.angle_alpha   90.00
_cell.angle_beta   90.00
_cell.angle_gamma   90.00
#
_symmetry.space_group_name_H-M   'P 1'
#
loop_
_entity.id
_entity.type
_entity.pdbx_description
1 polymer ?
#
loop_
_entity_poly.entity_id
_entity_poly.type
_entity_poly.pdbx_seq_one_letter_code
_entity_poly.pdbx_strand_id
1 'polypeptide(L)'
;MAIFIPSTINATAKDVARHYVTHVFAKHGLPTDIVSDRGNKFASRFWRSLADSLQIKLNFSTAYHPQSDGQTERVNQVLEQHLRIFTNYQQSDWSEWLSLAEFEYNNATHASTEVTPFFANKGFHPNSDFVLTKPIDDVNPAATRFVAELSELFSFLRENIQHAQEQSTIQANKRRLPAPEYRVGQKVFSNITYAA
;
A
#
# COMPACT_ATOMS: atom_id res chain seq x y z
N MET A 1 5.08 -4.50 2.73
CA MET A 1 4.85 -4.57 1.26
C MET A 1 3.40 -4.22 1.02
N ALA A 2 3.11 -3.47 -0.03
CA ALA A 2 1.75 -3.17 -0.47
C ALA A 2 1.47 -3.83 -1.83
N ILE A 3 0.19 -4.10 -2.10
CA ILE A 3 -0.30 -4.57 -3.40
C ILE A 3 -1.46 -3.66 -3.77
N PHE A 4 -1.34 -2.96 -4.90
CA PHE A 4 -2.34 -2.02 -5.39
C PHE A 4 -3.09 -2.65 -6.56
N ILE A 5 -4.41 -2.74 -6.41
CA ILE A 5 -5.26 -3.46 -7.37
C ILE A 5 -6.32 -2.50 -7.88
N PRO A 6 -6.38 -2.23 -9.19
CA PRO A 6 -7.42 -1.37 -9.74
C PRO A 6 -8.77 -2.06 -9.60
N SER A 7 -9.77 -1.31 -9.18
CA SER A 7 -11.13 -1.82 -8.97
C SER A 7 -12.15 -0.74 -9.34
N THR A 8 -13.40 -1.15 -9.48
CA THR A 8 -14.51 -0.24 -9.81
C THR A 8 -15.38 0.02 -8.59
N ILE A 9 -16.05 1.17 -8.55
CA ILE A 9 -17.01 1.51 -7.49
C ILE A 9 -18.15 0.49 -7.37
N ASN A 10 -18.45 -0.23 -8.46
CA ASN A 10 -19.51 -1.22 -8.54
C ASN A 10 -19.04 -2.65 -8.21
N ALA A 11 -17.75 -2.84 -7.89
CA ALA A 11 -17.20 -4.15 -7.57
C ALA A 11 -17.99 -4.83 -6.46
N THR A 12 -18.34 -6.11 -6.66
CA THR A 12 -19.04 -6.91 -5.66
C THR A 12 -18.05 -7.52 -4.66
N ALA A 13 -18.55 -8.05 -3.55
CA ALA A 13 -17.69 -8.79 -2.61
C ALA A 13 -17.02 -10.01 -3.27
N LYS A 14 -17.68 -10.61 -4.28
CA LYS A 14 -17.13 -11.70 -5.08
C LYS A 14 -15.99 -11.24 -5.98
N ASP A 15 -16.08 -10.04 -6.54
CA ASP A 15 -15.00 -9.47 -7.35
C ASP A 15 -13.78 -9.14 -6.48
N VAL A 16 -14.00 -8.56 -5.30
CA VAL A 16 -12.93 -8.36 -4.30
C VAL A 16 -12.27 -9.69 -3.92
N ALA A 17 -13.04 -10.77 -3.78
CA ALA A 17 -12.47 -12.08 -3.47
C ALA A 17 -11.64 -12.63 -4.61
N ARG A 18 -12.06 -12.41 -5.87
CA ARG A 18 -11.26 -12.76 -7.04
C ARG A 18 -9.95 -11.98 -7.06
N HIS A 19 -9.99 -10.67 -6.78
CA HIS A 19 -8.78 -9.86 -6.68
C HIS A 19 -7.83 -10.38 -5.59
N TYR A 20 -8.37 -10.70 -4.41
CA TYR A 20 -7.58 -11.28 -3.34
C TYR A 20 -6.91 -12.60 -3.75
N VAL A 21 -7.66 -13.51 -4.40
CA VAL A 21 -7.13 -14.79 -4.87
C VAL A 21 -5.99 -14.58 -5.89
N THR A 22 -6.23 -13.75 -6.91
CA THR A 22 -5.29 -13.54 -8.03
C THR A 22 -4.03 -12.80 -7.59
N HIS A 23 -4.17 -11.76 -6.78
CA HIS A 23 -3.07 -10.84 -6.54
C HIS A 23 -2.36 -11.07 -5.21
N VAL A 24 -3.04 -11.67 -4.21
CA VAL A 24 -2.47 -11.88 -2.87
C VAL A 24 -2.22 -13.36 -2.62
N PHE A 25 -3.27 -14.19 -2.62
CA PHE A 25 -3.16 -15.62 -2.30
C PHE A 25 -2.19 -16.34 -3.24
N ALA A 26 -2.27 -16.11 -4.56
CA ALA A 26 -1.38 -16.74 -5.53
C ALA A 26 0.11 -16.42 -5.30
N LYS A 27 0.43 -15.30 -4.63
CA LYS A 27 1.82 -14.85 -4.40
C LYS A 27 2.32 -15.13 -2.97
N HIS A 28 1.41 -15.26 -2.00
CA HIS A 28 1.74 -15.30 -0.57
C HIS A 28 1.13 -16.48 0.19
N GLY A 29 0.24 -17.25 -0.44
CA GLY A 29 -0.52 -18.32 0.22
C GLY A 29 -1.68 -17.78 1.06
N LEU A 30 -2.35 -18.71 1.76
CA LEU A 30 -3.48 -18.38 2.64
C LEU A 30 -2.93 -17.84 3.96
N PRO A 31 -3.38 -16.66 4.42
CA PRO A 31 -3.05 -16.16 5.74
C PRO A 31 -3.90 -16.86 6.81
N THR A 32 -3.43 -16.83 8.05
CA THR A 32 -4.23 -17.25 9.21
C THR A 32 -5.30 -16.21 9.57
N ASP A 33 -5.01 -14.93 9.33
CA ASP A 33 -5.82 -13.81 9.74
C ASP A 33 -5.84 -12.70 8.67
N ILE A 34 -6.95 -12.00 8.53
CA ILE A 34 -7.07 -10.78 7.74
C ILE A 34 -7.59 -9.66 8.62
N VAL A 35 -6.91 -8.51 8.60
CA VAL A 35 -7.38 -7.27 9.20
C VAL A 35 -7.96 -6.39 8.10
N SER A 36 -9.20 -5.92 8.25
CA SER A 36 -9.84 -5.00 7.29
C SER A 36 -10.72 -3.97 7.98
N ASP A 37 -11.07 -2.91 7.27
CA ASP A 37 -12.15 -2.02 7.67
C ASP A 37 -13.51 -2.73 7.67
N ARG A 38 -14.54 -2.03 8.15
CA ARG A 38 -15.94 -2.50 8.15
C ARG A 38 -16.67 -2.19 6.85
N GLY A 39 -15.95 -1.99 5.74
CA GLY A 39 -16.52 -1.71 4.44
C GLY A 39 -17.48 -2.81 3.99
N ASN A 40 -18.52 -2.42 3.24
CA ASN A 40 -19.64 -3.29 2.87
C ASN A 40 -19.19 -4.60 2.18
N LYS A 41 -18.04 -4.62 1.50
CA LYS A 41 -17.53 -5.81 0.80
C LYS A 41 -16.88 -6.80 1.78
N PHE A 42 -15.99 -6.32 2.65
CA PHE A 42 -15.29 -7.13 3.65
C PHE A 42 -16.19 -7.59 4.80
N ALA A 43 -17.20 -6.79 5.15
CA ALA A 43 -18.21 -7.15 6.15
C ALA A 43 -19.40 -7.95 5.58
N SER A 44 -19.40 -8.27 4.27
CA SER A 44 -20.51 -8.98 3.64
C SER A 44 -20.63 -10.43 4.13
N ARG A 45 -21.86 -10.99 4.06
CA ARG A 45 -22.09 -12.41 4.35
C ARG A 45 -21.23 -13.32 3.48
N PHE A 46 -21.07 -12.97 2.19
CA PHE A 46 -20.22 -13.71 1.27
C PHE A 46 -18.76 -13.76 1.74
N TRP A 47 -18.17 -12.61 2.10
CA TRP A 47 -16.78 -12.54 2.53
C TRP A 47 -16.53 -13.31 3.83
N ARG A 48 -17.46 -13.21 4.79
CA ARG A 48 -17.40 -13.99 6.04
C ARG A 48 -17.45 -15.49 5.77
N SER A 49 -18.42 -15.95 4.98
CA SER A 49 -18.53 -17.38 4.65
C SER A 49 -17.32 -17.90 3.86
N LEU A 50 -16.73 -17.08 3.00
CA LEU A 50 -15.49 -17.42 2.30
C LEU A 50 -14.33 -17.58 3.29
N ALA A 51 -14.14 -16.62 4.19
CA ALA A 51 -13.09 -16.66 5.20
C ALA A 51 -13.25 -17.87 6.12
N ASP A 52 -14.46 -18.15 6.60
CA ASP A 52 -14.77 -19.32 7.44
C ASP A 52 -14.42 -20.63 6.71
N SER A 53 -14.79 -20.73 5.42
CA SER A 53 -14.51 -21.92 4.60
C SER A 53 -13.01 -22.14 4.37
N LEU A 54 -12.23 -21.06 4.34
CA LEU A 54 -10.77 -21.07 4.20
C LEU A 54 -10.05 -21.07 5.55
N GLN A 55 -10.79 -21.15 6.67
CA GLN A 55 -10.25 -21.08 8.03
C GLN A 55 -9.43 -19.82 8.32
N ILE A 56 -9.80 -18.70 7.68
CA ILE A 56 -9.19 -17.39 7.88
C ILE A 56 -9.96 -16.64 8.95
N LYS A 57 -9.26 -16.16 9.97
CA LYS A 57 -9.86 -15.31 11.00
C LYS A 57 -9.96 -13.86 10.52
N LEU A 58 -11.18 -13.32 10.49
CA LEU A 58 -11.43 -11.91 10.16
C LEU A 58 -11.36 -11.03 11.41
N ASN A 59 -10.53 -10.00 11.37
CA ASN A 59 -10.37 -9.01 12.42
C ASN A 59 -10.76 -7.63 11.84
N PHE A 60 -11.95 -7.14 12.18
CA PHE A 60 -12.39 -5.83 11.70
C PHE A 60 -11.79 -4.71 12.55
N SER A 61 -11.13 -3.74 11.92
CA SER A 61 -10.72 -2.51 12.59
C SER A 61 -11.95 -1.78 13.14
N THR A 62 -11.77 -1.08 14.25
CA THR A 62 -12.78 -0.10 14.69
C THR A 62 -12.47 1.24 14.02
N ALA A 63 -13.49 2.07 13.83
CA ALA A 63 -13.35 3.40 13.22
C ALA A 63 -12.34 4.34 13.92
N TYR A 64 -11.79 3.92 15.07
CA TYR A 64 -10.82 4.66 15.87
C TYR A 64 -9.58 3.81 16.23
N HIS A 65 -9.13 2.89 15.36
CA HIS A 65 -7.81 2.23 15.49
C HIS A 65 -6.79 2.78 14.47
N PRO A 66 -6.25 4.00 14.70
CA PRO A 66 -5.29 4.65 13.79
C PRO A 66 -3.94 3.93 13.67
N GLN A 67 -3.69 2.88 14.44
CA GLN A 67 -2.49 2.05 14.29
C GLN A 67 -2.64 0.97 13.22
N SER A 68 -3.80 0.31 13.14
CA SER A 68 -4.04 -0.76 12.15
C SER A 68 -4.54 -0.21 10.83
N ASP A 69 -5.54 0.67 10.85
CA ASP A 69 -6.08 1.26 9.62
C ASP A 69 -5.27 2.46 9.13
N GLY A 70 -4.66 3.20 10.06
CA GLY A 70 -3.90 4.40 9.71
C GLY A 70 -2.63 4.14 8.90
N GLN A 71 -2.15 2.90 8.79
CA GLN A 71 -1.09 2.56 7.83
C GLN A 71 -1.68 2.50 6.42
N THR A 72 -2.73 1.71 6.21
CA THR A 72 -3.41 1.59 4.91
C THR A 72 -3.99 2.91 4.44
N GLU A 73 -4.62 3.69 5.32
CA GLU A 73 -5.16 5.03 4.99
C GLU A 73 -4.06 6.00 4.56
N ARG A 74 -2.91 6.03 5.25
CA ARG A 74 -1.77 6.87 4.84
C ARG A 74 -1.23 6.43 3.49
N VAL A 75 -1.09 5.12 3.28
CA VAL A 75 -0.63 4.59 1.99
C VAL A 75 -1.58 4.97 0.86
N ASN A 76 -2.89 4.88 1.09
CA ASN A 76 -3.90 5.29 0.11
C ASN A 76 -3.87 6.80 -0.16
N GLN A 77 -3.74 7.65 0.86
CA GLN A 77 -3.63 9.11 0.70
C GLN A 77 -2.40 9.50 -0.12
N VAL A 78 -1.25 8.88 0.19
CA VAL A 78 -0.02 9.06 -0.58
C VAL A 78 -0.30 8.62 -2.01
N LEU A 79 -0.75 7.39 -2.23
CA LEU A 79 -1.04 6.87 -3.58
C LEU A 79 -1.99 7.76 -4.39
N GLU A 80 -3.10 8.23 -3.80
CA GLU A 80 -4.06 9.12 -4.45
C GLU A 80 -3.43 10.46 -4.85
N GLN A 81 -2.65 11.07 -3.95
CA GLN A 81 -1.95 12.31 -4.26
C GLN A 81 -0.99 12.12 -5.45
N HIS A 82 -0.34 10.96 -5.54
CA HIS A 82 0.63 10.67 -6.60
C HIS A 82 -0.05 10.41 -7.93
N LEU A 83 -1.09 9.56 -7.93
CA LEU A 83 -1.84 9.24 -9.15
C LEU A 83 -2.48 10.49 -9.75
N ARG A 84 -3.00 11.41 -8.94
CA ARG A 84 -3.63 12.65 -9.43
C ARG A 84 -2.72 13.55 -10.26
N ILE A 85 -1.40 13.49 -10.04
CA ILE A 85 -0.45 14.36 -10.75
C ILE A 85 -0.06 13.72 -12.09
N PHE A 86 -0.04 12.39 -12.17
CA PHE A 86 0.42 11.66 -13.35
C PHE A 86 -0.67 11.24 -14.31
N THR A 87 -1.90 11.16 -13.82
CA THR A 87 -3.02 10.90 -14.69
C THR A 87 -3.16 11.98 -15.74
N ASN A 88 -3.59 11.57 -16.93
CA ASN A 88 -4.03 12.49 -17.96
C ASN A 88 -5.09 13.47 -17.40
N TYR A 89 -5.34 14.56 -18.13
CA TYR A 89 -6.29 15.60 -17.71
C TYR A 89 -7.68 15.05 -17.32
N GLN A 90 -8.10 13.92 -17.91
CA GLN A 90 -9.38 13.28 -17.68
C GLN A 90 -9.37 12.26 -16.52
N GLN A 91 -8.21 12.01 -15.91
CA GLN A 91 -8.00 11.01 -14.86
C GLN A 91 -8.43 9.59 -15.24
N SER A 92 -8.27 9.20 -16.50
CA SER A 92 -8.77 7.91 -17.01
C SER A 92 -7.73 6.80 -17.09
N ASP A 93 -6.45 7.13 -16.99
CA ASP A 93 -5.29 6.25 -17.17
C ASP A 93 -4.61 5.86 -15.85
N TRP A 94 -5.14 6.28 -14.70
CA TRP A 94 -4.55 6.04 -13.38
C TRP A 94 -4.25 4.56 -13.10
N SER A 95 -5.09 3.65 -13.61
CA SER A 95 -4.93 2.22 -13.39
C SER A 95 -3.72 1.63 -14.11
N GLU A 96 -3.26 2.27 -15.19
CA GLU A 96 -2.06 1.86 -15.94
C GLU A 96 -0.80 2.14 -15.13
N TRP A 97 -0.82 3.23 -14.36
CA TRP A 97 0.30 3.67 -13.53
C TRP A 97 0.37 2.98 -12.16
N LEU A 98 -0.70 2.31 -11.74
CA LEU A 98 -0.83 1.72 -10.40
C LEU A 98 0.27 0.68 -10.10
N SER A 99 0.67 -0.11 -11.10
CA SER A 99 1.71 -1.13 -10.95
C SER A 99 3.09 -0.51 -10.70
N LEU A 100 3.36 0.65 -11.32
CA LEU A 100 4.61 1.38 -11.13
C LEU A 100 4.64 2.09 -9.78
N ALA A 101 3.51 2.65 -9.35
CA ALA A 101 3.36 3.19 -8.01
C ALA A 101 3.52 2.11 -6.92
N GLU A 102 2.99 0.90 -7.13
CA GLU A 102 3.23 -0.25 -6.23
C GLU A 102 4.71 -0.59 -6.13
N PHE A 103 5.39 -0.65 -7.29
CA PHE A 103 6.83 -0.96 -7.33
C PHE A 103 7.64 0.09 -6.57
N GLU A 104 7.44 1.37 -6.85
CA GLU A 104 8.18 2.45 -6.19
C GLU A 104 7.90 2.51 -4.69
N TYR A 105 6.64 2.33 -4.29
CA TYR A 105 6.28 2.23 -2.86
C TYR A 105 7.02 1.08 -2.17
N ASN A 106 7.10 -0.09 -2.82
CA ASN A 106 7.79 -1.25 -2.27
C ASN A 106 9.32 -1.16 -2.35
N ASN A 107 9.85 -0.27 -3.18
CA ASN A 107 11.28 -0.01 -3.34
C ASN A 107 11.78 1.18 -2.49
N ALA A 108 10.88 1.99 -1.94
CA ALA A 108 11.22 3.08 -1.03
C ALA A 108 11.50 2.58 0.40
N THR A 109 12.54 3.11 1.03
CA THR A 109 12.88 2.77 2.42
C THR A 109 11.81 3.28 3.37
N HIS A 110 11.33 2.43 4.27
CA HIS A 110 10.33 2.82 5.25
C HIS A 110 10.98 3.26 6.56
N ALA A 111 10.62 4.45 7.07
CA ALA A 111 11.21 5.02 8.29
C ALA A 111 11.06 4.14 9.55
N SER A 112 10.04 3.27 9.59
CA SER A 112 9.82 2.35 10.72
C SER A 112 10.71 1.11 10.69
N THR A 113 11.12 0.68 9.50
CA THR A 113 11.87 -0.57 9.29
C THR A 113 13.29 -0.35 8.82
N GLU A 114 13.64 0.87 8.40
CA GLU A 114 14.94 1.29 7.83
C GLU A 114 15.37 0.50 6.57
N VAL A 115 14.52 -0.41 6.10
CA VAL A 115 14.68 -1.19 4.87
C VAL A 115 13.46 -1.03 3.96
N THR A 116 13.62 -1.38 2.69
CA THR A 116 12.53 -1.35 1.72
C THR A 116 11.58 -2.54 1.94
N PRO A 117 10.27 -2.38 1.66
CA PRO A 117 9.33 -3.49 1.69
C PRO A 117 9.73 -4.69 0.81
N PHE A 118 10.37 -4.47 -0.33
CA PHE A 118 10.91 -5.56 -1.15
C PHE A 118 11.99 -6.34 -0.42
N PHE A 119 12.96 -5.66 0.19
CA PHE A 119 14.01 -6.34 0.92
C PHE A 119 13.45 -7.10 2.14
N ALA A 120 12.58 -6.47 2.91
CA ALA A 120 11.95 -7.10 4.08
C ALA A 120 11.15 -8.37 3.72
N ASN A 121 10.49 -8.39 2.55
CA ASN A 121 9.63 -9.49 2.15
C ASN A 121 10.31 -10.55 1.28
N LYS A 122 11.30 -10.17 0.47
CA LYS A 122 11.92 -11.02 -0.55
C LYS A 122 13.43 -11.21 -0.36
N GLY A 123 14.07 -10.44 0.50
CA GLY A 123 15.50 -10.52 0.80
C GLY A 123 16.42 -9.86 -0.24
N PHE A 124 15.87 -9.16 -1.24
CA PHE A 124 16.66 -8.44 -2.24
C PHE A 124 15.99 -7.12 -2.65
N HIS A 125 16.79 -6.21 -3.19
CA HIS A 125 16.32 -4.98 -3.83
C HIS A 125 16.21 -5.20 -5.34
N PRO A 126 15.01 -5.10 -5.94
CA PRO A 126 14.86 -5.18 -7.39
C PRO A 126 15.64 -4.04 -8.07
N ASN A 127 16.18 -4.32 -9.25
CA ASN A 127 16.81 -3.27 -10.05
C ASN A 127 15.74 -2.31 -10.59
N SER A 128 15.95 -1.02 -10.39
CA SER A 128 15.08 0.07 -10.85
C SER A 128 15.81 1.06 -11.78
N ASP A 129 17.03 0.74 -12.21
CA ASP A 129 17.83 1.64 -13.04
C ASP A 129 17.46 1.48 -14.53
N PHE A 130 16.79 2.49 -15.09
CA PHE A 130 16.35 2.53 -16.50
C PHE A 130 17.46 2.90 -17.50
N VAL A 131 18.73 2.69 -17.16
CA VAL A 131 19.86 3.17 -17.98
C VAL A 131 19.89 2.46 -19.33
N LEU A 132 19.56 3.21 -20.39
CA LEU A 132 19.71 2.78 -21.78
C LEU A 132 21.20 2.71 -22.13
N THR A 133 21.79 1.52 -22.04
CA THR A 133 23.23 1.28 -22.29
C THR A 133 23.55 0.85 -23.72
N LYS A 134 22.55 0.65 -24.60
CA LYS A 134 22.79 0.13 -25.96
C LYS A 134 22.99 1.25 -26.99
N PRO A 135 23.94 1.08 -27.95
CA PRO A 135 24.13 2.01 -29.06
C PRO A 135 22.84 2.20 -29.88
N ILE A 136 22.62 3.44 -30.31
CA ILE A 136 21.35 3.97 -30.84
C ILE A 136 21.01 3.44 -32.26
N ASP A 137 21.93 2.74 -32.91
CA ASP A 137 21.89 2.48 -34.35
C ASP A 137 20.79 1.50 -34.82
N ASP A 138 20.09 0.81 -33.90
CA ASP A 138 18.96 -0.09 -34.23
C ASP A 138 17.81 -0.02 -33.20
N VAL A 139 17.59 1.17 -32.62
CA VAL A 139 16.57 1.33 -31.57
C VAL A 139 15.24 1.83 -32.16
N ASN A 140 14.17 1.06 -31.95
CA ASN A 140 12.82 1.43 -32.33
C ASN A 140 12.42 2.78 -31.66
N PRO A 141 12.09 3.85 -32.41
CA PRO A 141 11.78 5.16 -31.85
C PRO A 141 10.60 5.18 -30.87
N ALA A 142 9.63 4.28 -31.03
CA ALA A 142 8.51 4.14 -30.10
C ALA A 142 8.96 3.52 -28.77
N ALA A 143 9.87 2.53 -28.81
CA ALA A 143 10.45 1.95 -27.61
C ALA A 143 11.32 2.97 -26.85
N THR A 144 12.10 3.78 -27.56
CA THR A 144 12.90 4.86 -26.94
C THR A 144 12.00 5.88 -26.24
N ARG A 145 10.91 6.31 -26.90
CA ARG A 145 9.93 7.22 -26.30
C ARG A 145 9.29 6.61 -25.06
N PHE A 146 8.87 5.36 -25.13
CA PHE A 146 8.26 4.67 -24.00
C PHE A 146 9.22 4.54 -22.81
N VAL A 147 10.50 4.25 -23.04
CA VAL A 147 11.49 4.22 -21.95
C VAL A 147 11.73 5.61 -21.37
N ALA A 148 11.73 6.66 -22.20
CA ALA A 148 11.85 8.04 -21.72
C ALA A 148 10.64 8.42 -20.84
N GLU A 149 9.42 8.12 -21.28
CA GLU A 149 8.18 8.32 -20.51
C GLU A 149 8.22 7.55 -19.17
N LEU A 150 8.65 6.28 -19.19
CA LEU A 150 8.85 5.50 -17.97
C LEU A 150 9.90 6.14 -17.05
N SER A 151 11.04 6.57 -17.58
CA SER A 151 12.11 7.16 -16.76
C SER A 151 11.67 8.45 -16.08
N GLU A 152 10.90 9.30 -16.78
CA GLU A 152 10.33 10.53 -16.21
C GLU A 152 9.32 10.20 -15.10
N LEU A 153 8.43 9.24 -15.36
CA LEU A 153 7.46 8.75 -14.38
C LEU A 153 8.13 8.18 -13.13
N PHE A 154 9.14 7.32 -13.29
CA PHE A 154 9.84 6.73 -12.16
C PHE A 154 10.55 7.78 -11.31
N SER A 155 11.22 8.73 -11.94
CA SER A 155 11.90 9.83 -11.24
C SER A 155 10.90 10.63 -10.41
N PHE A 156 9.76 10.98 -11.01
CA PHE A 156 8.70 11.69 -10.32
C PHE A 156 8.08 10.88 -9.17
N LEU A 157 7.73 9.60 -9.38
CA LEU A 157 7.15 8.75 -8.34
C LEU A 157 8.09 8.66 -7.14
N ARG A 158 9.39 8.47 -7.40
CA ARG A 158 10.42 8.38 -6.36
C ARG A 158 10.51 9.66 -5.54
N GLU A 159 10.57 10.82 -6.18
CA GLU A 159 10.63 12.12 -5.50
C GLU A 159 9.41 12.36 -4.63
N ASN A 160 8.21 12.06 -5.13
CA ASN A 160 6.99 12.28 -4.35
C ASN A 160 6.86 11.32 -3.16
N ILE A 161 7.24 10.05 -3.32
CA ILE A 161 7.20 9.09 -2.21
C ILE A 161 8.18 9.53 -1.12
N GLN A 162 9.37 9.98 -1.52
CA GLN A 162 10.34 10.54 -0.58
C GLN A 162 9.77 11.76 0.15
N HIS A 163 9.19 12.72 -0.57
CA HIS A 163 8.59 13.90 0.03
C HIS A 163 7.42 13.54 0.97
N ALA A 164 6.57 12.59 0.59
CA ALA A 164 5.46 12.12 1.44
C ALA A 164 5.94 11.42 2.71
N GLN A 165 7.03 10.65 2.63
CA GLN A 165 7.67 10.03 3.78
C GLN A 165 8.29 11.08 4.73
N GLU A 166 8.92 12.12 4.20
CA GLU A 166 9.46 13.24 4.98
C GLU A 166 8.34 13.97 5.73
N GLN A 167 7.26 14.35 5.04
CA GLN A 167 6.10 15.00 5.66
C GLN A 167 5.45 14.12 6.74
N SER A 168 5.30 12.82 6.46
CA SER A 168 4.77 11.84 7.42
C SER A 168 5.64 11.73 8.67
N THR A 169 6.97 11.74 8.49
CA THR A 169 7.94 11.69 9.59
C THR A 169 7.87 12.95 10.45
N ILE A 170 7.82 14.13 9.83
CA ILE A 170 7.65 15.41 10.54
C ILE A 170 6.36 15.39 11.37
N GLN A 171 5.25 14.97 10.77
CA GLN A 171 3.95 14.96 11.43
C GLN A 171 3.87 13.93 12.57
N ALA A 172 4.47 12.75 12.40
CA ALA A 172 4.56 11.74 13.45
C ALA A 172 5.43 12.23 14.62
N ASN A 173 6.57 12.87 14.33
CA ASN A 173 7.48 13.39 15.35
C ASN A 173 6.86 14.53 16.18
N LYS A 174 5.99 15.38 15.59
CA LYS A 174 5.26 16.42 16.35
C LYS A 174 4.43 15.88 17.52
N ARG A 175 4.00 14.61 17.47
CA ARG A 175 3.17 13.97 18.50
C ARG A 175 3.91 12.93 19.34
N ARG A 176 5.21 12.67 19.07
CA ARG A 176 6.00 11.73 19.85
C ARG A 176 6.43 12.39 21.17
N LEU A 177 5.80 11.95 22.26
CA LEU A 177 6.33 12.11 23.61
C LEU A 177 7.22 10.91 23.94
N PRO A 178 8.26 11.07 24.79
CA PRO A 178 8.97 9.93 25.35
C PRO A 178 7.95 8.98 26.00
N ALA A 179 8.14 7.67 25.82
CA ALA A 179 7.30 6.70 26.49
C ALA A 179 7.35 6.96 28.02
N PRO A 180 6.20 7.07 28.70
CA PRO A 180 6.21 7.21 30.15
C PRO A 180 6.91 6.00 30.78
N GLU A 181 7.75 6.22 31.78
CA GLU A 181 8.26 5.11 32.58
C GLU A 181 7.11 4.48 33.36
N TYR A 182 6.73 3.25 32.98
CA TYR A 182 5.72 2.49 33.71
C TYR A 182 6.36 1.63 34.79
N ARG A 183 5.84 1.70 36.01
CA ARG A 183 6.24 0.82 37.12
C ARG A 183 5.24 -0.30 37.30
N VAL A 184 5.73 -1.50 37.64
CA VAL A 184 4.87 -2.64 38.01
C VAL A 184 3.95 -2.21 39.16
N GLY A 185 2.63 -2.31 38.95
CA GLY A 185 1.60 -1.85 39.90
C GLY A 185 1.00 -0.46 39.60
N GLN A 186 1.50 0.27 38.59
CA GLN A 186 0.95 1.55 38.19
C GLN A 186 -0.40 1.37 37.49
N LYS A 187 -1.43 2.06 38.02
CA LYS A 187 -2.75 2.11 37.39
C LYS A 187 -2.68 3.03 36.17
N VAL A 188 -3.04 2.50 35.01
CA VAL A 188 -3.16 3.25 33.75
C VAL A 188 -4.62 3.28 33.30
N PHE A 189 -5.05 4.39 32.72
CA PHE A 189 -6.38 4.50 32.13
C PHE A 189 -6.38 3.77 30.79
N SER A 190 -7.23 2.74 30.67
CA SER A 190 -7.55 2.10 29.40
C SER A 190 -8.93 2.60 28.98
N ASN A 191 -9.01 3.27 27.83
CA ASN A 191 -10.27 3.77 27.31
C ASN A 191 -10.96 2.66 26.51
N ILE A 192 -11.77 1.85 27.19
CA ILE A 192 -12.52 0.73 26.60
C ILE A 192 -13.98 1.19 26.49
N THR A 193 -14.41 1.61 25.30
CA THR A 193 -15.83 1.93 25.06
C THR A 193 -16.56 0.66 24.66
N TYR A 194 -17.35 0.10 25.58
CA TYR A 194 -18.32 -0.95 25.28
C TYR A 194 -19.52 -0.29 24.58
N ALA A 195 -19.81 -0.68 23.34
CA ALA A 195 -21.07 -0.36 22.69
C ALA A 195 -22.06 -1.48 23.00
N ALA A 196 -23.17 -1.11 23.66
CA ALA A 196 -24.35 -1.95 23.89
C ALA A 196 -25.09 -2.25 22.59
#